data_AF-A0A1Z8AGS9-F1
#
_entry.id   AF-A0A1Z8AGS9-F1
#
_cell.length_a   1.000
_cell.length_b   1.000
_cell.length_c   1.000
_cell.angle_alpha   90.00
_cell.angle_beta   90.00
_cell.angle_gamma   90.00
#
_symmetry.space_group_name_H-M   'P 1'
#
loop_
_entity.id
_entity.type
_entity.pdbx_description
1 polymer ?
#
loop_
_entity_poly.entity_id
_entity_poly.type
_entity_poly.pdbx_seq_one_letter_code
_entity_poly.pdbx_strand_id
1 'polypeptide(L)'
;MGDNVMLYLDDIQHCNPEFLQKFISLSDGTRKIEGVYNGKPKTYDLRSKKFCVIMAGNPYTESGDKFQIPDMLANRADIYNLGDIIGDTAHLFELSLIENALTSNPVLQQLSNKHFDDVYALIDRVQNGANDNELKGNHSNQEIADYVAVLEKVLKIRDTVLKVNQTYIASAGMEDTYRTEPSFKLQGSYRDMNKLVAKVVPIMDDKELQTLLLSHYESESQTLTSAAEANLLKYKELVNTITTEEQQRWEDIKGIFAKNNKLNGLGGQNQMSQVLSQMMDFTENLEGIKEVLRKGLAK
;
A
#
# COMPACT_ATOMS: atom_id res chain seq x y z
N MET A 1 -4.14 12.25 40.65
CA MET A 1 -3.42 12.05 39.37
C MET A 1 -4.27 11.12 38.54
N GLY A 2 -4.82 11.60 37.42
CA GLY A 2 -5.73 10.81 36.59
C GLY A 2 -4.95 9.81 35.75
N ASP A 3 -5.18 8.52 35.97
CA ASP A 3 -4.67 7.44 35.12
C ASP A 3 -5.39 7.49 33.77
N ASN A 4 -4.93 8.37 32.89
CA ASN A 4 -5.33 8.33 31.49
C ASN A 4 -4.62 7.13 30.85
N VAL A 5 -5.36 6.27 30.16
CA VAL A 5 -4.82 5.07 29.53
C VAL A 5 -5.17 5.11 28.05
N MET A 6 -4.16 4.91 27.21
CA MET A 6 -4.32 4.71 25.78
C MET A 6 -3.93 3.27 25.46
N LEU A 7 -4.87 2.50 24.93
CA LEU A 7 -4.62 1.16 24.40
C LEU A 7 -4.51 1.27 22.88
N TYR A 8 -3.34 0.93 22.36
CA TYR A 8 -3.09 0.86 20.92
C TYR A 8 -3.10 -0.61 20.50
N LEU A 9 -4.04 -0.97 19.62
CA LEU A 9 -4.12 -2.27 18.97
C LEU A 9 -3.65 -2.09 17.52
N ASP A 10 -2.46 -2.56 17.24
CA ASP A 10 -1.92 -2.56 15.89
C ASP A 10 -2.30 -3.84 15.15
N ASP A 11 -2.20 -3.80 13.82
CA ASP A 11 -2.39 -4.95 12.95
C ASP A 11 -3.72 -5.71 13.15
N ILE A 12 -4.82 -4.97 13.34
CA ILE A 12 -6.13 -5.55 13.61
C ILE A 12 -6.64 -6.47 12.49
N GLN A 13 -6.09 -6.37 11.27
CA GLN A 13 -6.40 -7.27 10.16
C GLN A 13 -6.02 -8.74 10.42
N HIS A 14 -5.13 -8.98 11.38
CA HIS A 14 -4.72 -10.33 11.82
C HIS A 14 -5.49 -10.80 13.07
N CYS A 15 -6.37 -9.95 13.62
CA CYS A 15 -7.19 -10.29 14.77
C CYS A 15 -8.48 -11.00 14.35
N ASN A 16 -8.97 -11.89 15.22
CA ASN A 16 -10.32 -12.43 15.07
C ASN A 16 -11.36 -11.31 15.31
N PRO A 17 -12.41 -11.19 14.48
CA PRO A 17 -13.49 -10.21 14.70
C PRO A 17 -14.12 -10.26 16.10
N GLU A 18 -14.25 -11.45 16.71
CA GLU A 18 -14.76 -11.62 18.07
C GLU A 18 -13.87 -10.96 19.13
N PHE A 19 -12.56 -10.91 18.90
CA PHE A 19 -11.64 -10.20 19.78
C PHE A 19 -11.91 -8.70 19.74
N LEU A 20 -12.07 -8.13 18.53
CA LEU A 20 -12.34 -6.70 18.35
C LEU A 20 -13.69 -6.30 18.96
N GLN A 21 -14.70 -7.17 18.89
CA GLN A 21 -16.01 -6.93 19.49
C GLN A 21 -15.97 -6.75 21.01
N LYS A 22 -14.98 -7.33 21.72
CA LYS A 22 -14.85 -7.15 23.18
C LYS A 22 -14.68 -5.68 23.58
N PHE A 23 -14.11 -4.86 22.70
CA PHE A 23 -13.85 -3.44 22.95
C PHE A 23 -15.09 -2.55 22.76
N ILE A 24 -16.20 -3.06 22.18
CA ILE A 24 -17.47 -2.31 22.06
C ILE A 24 -17.98 -1.89 23.44
N SER A 25 -17.77 -2.75 24.45
CA SER A 25 -18.15 -2.46 25.83
C SER A 25 -17.45 -1.23 26.44
N LEU A 26 -16.33 -0.78 25.85
CA LEU A 26 -15.59 0.40 26.26
C LEU A 26 -16.07 1.69 25.58
N SER A 27 -16.70 1.58 24.41
CA SER A 27 -17.35 2.71 23.75
C SER A 27 -18.75 2.99 24.29
N ASP A 28 -19.40 1.99 24.90
CA ASP A 28 -20.70 2.15 25.56
C ASP A 28 -20.58 2.73 26.99
N GLY A 29 -21.72 3.21 27.54
CA GLY A 29 -21.77 3.88 28.84
C GLY A 29 -21.41 3.00 30.06
N THR A 30 -21.34 1.68 29.89
CA THR A 30 -20.97 0.74 30.98
C THR A 30 -19.48 0.77 31.27
N ARG A 31 -18.63 0.97 30.24
CA ARG A 31 -17.15 0.98 30.29
C ARG A 31 -16.57 -0.16 31.13
N LYS A 32 -17.08 -1.37 30.91
CA LYS A 32 -16.63 -2.60 31.57
C LYS A 32 -16.16 -3.61 30.55
N ILE A 33 -15.00 -4.21 30.75
CA ILE A 33 -14.46 -5.24 29.85
C ILE A 33 -14.16 -6.52 30.61
N GLU A 34 -14.51 -7.65 30.00
CA GLU A 34 -14.21 -8.98 30.51
C GLU A 34 -12.78 -9.39 30.14
N GLY A 35 -12.06 -10.00 31.09
CA GLY A 35 -10.74 -10.56 30.85
C GLY A 35 -10.41 -11.72 31.80
N VAL A 36 -9.19 -12.23 31.70
CA VAL A 36 -8.69 -13.31 32.56
C VAL A 36 -7.43 -12.82 33.27
N TYR A 37 -7.37 -13.01 34.58
CA TYR A 37 -6.19 -12.70 35.39
C TYR A 37 -5.84 -13.92 36.24
N ASN A 38 -4.61 -14.42 36.11
CA ASN A 38 -4.14 -15.63 36.79
C ASN A 38 -5.12 -16.82 36.65
N GLY A 39 -5.60 -17.06 35.42
CA GLY A 39 -6.53 -18.14 35.10
C GLY A 39 -7.96 -17.94 35.59
N LYS A 40 -8.30 -16.81 36.21
CA LYS A 40 -9.66 -16.51 36.69
C LYS A 40 -10.33 -15.42 35.86
N PRO A 41 -11.61 -15.60 35.47
CA PRO A 41 -12.40 -14.53 34.85
C PRO A 41 -12.47 -13.32 35.77
N LYS A 42 -12.34 -12.13 35.19
CA LYS A 42 -12.39 -10.85 35.89
C LYS A 42 -12.99 -9.78 34.98
N THR A 43 -13.98 -9.07 35.49
CA THR A 43 -14.51 -7.86 34.87
C THR A 43 -13.73 -6.64 35.34
N TYR A 44 -13.27 -5.82 34.41
CA TYR A 44 -12.56 -4.56 34.69
C TYR A 44 -13.51 -3.39 34.50
N ASP A 45 -13.71 -2.59 35.54
CA ASP A 45 -14.52 -1.35 35.47
C ASP A 45 -13.61 -0.15 35.22
N LEU A 46 -13.79 0.49 34.06
CA LEU A 46 -12.95 1.60 33.59
C LEU A 46 -13.70 2.93 33.60
N ARG A 47 -14.88 3.02 34.22
CA ARG A 47 -15.68 4.27 34.28
C ARG A 47 -14.94 5.44 34.92
N SER A 48 -14.10 5.17 35.93
CA SER A 48 -13.31 6.20 36.62
C SER A 48 -12.03 6.62 35.87
N LYS A 49 -11.71 5.97 34.75
CA LYS A 49 -10.51 6.25 33.95
C LYS A 49 -10.88 6.96 32.65
N LYS A 50 -9.99 7.85 32.20
CA LYS A 50 -10.02 8.32 30.81
C LYS A 50 -9.30 7.28 29.97
N PHE A 51 -10.07 6.39 29.35
CA PHE A 51 -9.55 5.28 28.55
C PHE A 51 -9.83 5.54 27.08
N CYS A 52 -8.80 5.46 26.24
CA CYS A 52 -8.91 5.57 24.79
C CYS A 52 -8.42 4.27 24.15
N VAL A 53 -9.16 3.76 23.17
CA VAL A 53 -8.74 2.64 22.32
C VAL A 53 -8.46 3.20 20.94
N ILE A 54 -7.27 2.93 20.42
CA ILE A 54 -6.88 3.22 19.05
C ILE A 54 -6.62 1.88 18.38
N MET A 55 -7.21 1.69 17.21
CA MET A 55 -7.03 0.48 16.41
C MET A 55 -6.47 0.87 15.05
N ALA A 56 -5.37 0.24 14.66
CA ALA A 56 -4.72 0.45 13.38
C ALA A 56 -4.65 -0.88 12.61
N GLY A 57 -4.81 -0.83 11.29
CA GLY A 57 -4.68 -2.00 10.46
C GLY A 57 -4.76 -1.70 8.98
N ASN A 58 -4.43 -2.71 8.20
CA ASN A 58 -4.42 -2.67 6.74
C ASN A 58 -5.78 -3.14 6.16
N PRO A 59 -6.13 -2.70 4.93
CA PRO A 59 -7.42 -3.02 4.34
C PRO A 59 -7.52 -4.49 3.86
N TYR A 60 -6.40 -5.22 3.83
CA TYR A 60 -6.38 -6.64 3.47
C TYR A 60 -5.75 -7.49 4.59
N THR A 61 -6.22 -8.72 4.73
CA THR A 61 -5.66 -9.74 5.61
C THR A 61 -4.39 -10.37 5.03
N GLU A 62 -3.73 -11.24 5.80
CA GLU A 62 -2.59 -12.06 5.34
C GLU A 62 -2.93 -12.95 4.13
N SER A 63 -4.18 -13.43 4.05
CA SER A 63 -4.69 -14.18 2.88
C SER A 63 -4.99 -13.29 1.67
N GLY A 64 -4.88 -11.97 1.83
CA GLY A 64 -5.20 -10.98 0.80
C GLY A 64 -6.70 -10.78 0.58
N ASP A 65 -7.54 -11.18 1.53
CA ASP A 65 -8.98 -10.90 1.55
C ASP A 65 -9.24 -9.52 2.14
N LYS A 66 -10.34 -8.86 1.76
CA LYS A 66 -10.71 -7.57 2.35
C LYS A 66 -10.99 -7.74 3.84
N PHE A 67 -10.29 -6.98 4.67
CA PHE A 67 -10.56 -6.93 6.10
C PHE A 67 -11.81 -6.08 6.37
N GLN A 68 -12.69 -6.58 7.24
CA GLN A 68 -13.91 -5.89 7.63
C GLN A 68 -13.94 -5.67 9.13
N ILE A 69 -14.12 -4.42 9.54
CA ILE A 69 -14.33 -4.05 10.94
C ILE A 69 -15.80 -4.36 11.29
N PRO A 70 -16.09 -5.02 12.43
CA PRO A 70 -17.47 -5.26 12.84
C PRO A 70 -18.30 -3.97 12.89
N ASP A 71 -19.47 -3.96 12.25
CA ASP A 71 -20.33 -2.76 12.12
C ASP A 71 -20.65 -2.10 13.47
N MET A 72 -20.86 -2.88 14.51
CA MET A 72 -21.14 -2.35 15.86
C MET A 72 -19.98 -1.52 16.43
N LEU A 73 -18.75 -1.87 16.07
CA LEU A 73 -17.54 -1.16 16.46
C LEU A 73 -17.32 0.05 15.55
N ALA A 74 -17.47 -0.13 14.24
CA ALA A 74 -17.34 0.94 13.25
C ALA A 74 -18.29 2.12 13.53
N ASN A 75 -19.55 1.84 13.86
CA ASN A 75 -20.56 2.85 14.20
C ASN A 75 -20.27 3.64 15.50
N ARG A 76 -19.29 3.20 16.30
CA ARG A 76 -18.94 3.79 17.60
C ARG A 76 -17.49 4.30 17.65
N ALA A 77 -16.79 4.24 16.53
CA ALA A 77 -15.40 4.65 16.41
C ALA A 77 -15.29 5.80 15.40
N ASP A 78 -14.39 6.73 15.68
CA ASP A 78 -13.94 7.68 14.66
C ASP A 78 -13.00 6.94 13.70
N ILE A 79 -13.41 6.80 12.44
CA ILE A 79 -12.64 6.07 11.42
C ILE A 79 -11.88 7.08 10.56
N TYR A 80 -10.57 6.88 10.50
CA TYR A 80 -9.65 7.71 9.71
C TYR A 80 -8.97 6.83 8.67
N ASN A 81 -9.16 7.14 7.38
CA ASN A 81 -8.33 6.57 6.33
C ASN A 81 -7.10 7.45 6.17
N LEU A 82 -5.95 6.96 6.60
CA LEU A 82 -4.70 7.71 6.52
C LEU A 82 -4.34 8.09 5.08
N GLY A 83 -4.79 7.35 4.07
CA GLY A 83 -4.60 7.68 2.66
C GLY A 83 -5.34 8.94 2.20
N ASP A 84 -6.50 9.23 2.80
CA ASP A 84 -7.35 10.38 2.44
C ASP A 84 -6.95 11.66 3.20
N ILE A 85 -6.23 11.51 4.32
CA ILE A 85 -5.80 12.62 5.20
C ILE A 85 -4.48 13.25 4.72
N ILE A 86 -3.87 12.70 3.67
CA ILE A 86 -2.55 13.11 3.17
C ILE A 86 -2.53 14.56 2.64
N GLY A 87 -3.68 15.18 2.31
CA GLY A 87 -3.85 16.57 1.82
C GLY A 87 -2.65 17.54 1.98
N ASP A 88 -2.72 18.46 2.95
CA ASP A 88 -1.70 19.51 3.15
C ASP A 88 -0.40 18.98 3.82
N THR A 89 -0.44 17.77 4.38
CA THR A 89 0.67 17.14 5.10
C THR A 89 1.43 16.10 4.27
N ALA A 90 1.15 16.02 2.96
CA ALA A 90 1.74 15.02 2.05
C ALA A 90 3.26 15.02 2.13
N HIS A 91 3.86 16.21 2.11
CA HIS A 91 5.31 16.36 2.19
C HIS A 91 5.90 15.79 3.50
N LEU A 92 5.17 15.87 4.63
CA LEU A 92 5.62 15.30 5.90
C LEU A 92 5.60 13.78 5.86
N PHE A 93 4.61 13.19 5.21
CA PHE A 93 4.54 11.74 5.03
C PHE A 93 5.62 11.22 4.06
N GLU A 94 5.90 11.97 3.00
CA GLU A 94 7.02 11.65 2.10
C GLU A 94 8.36 11.71 2.82
N LEU A 95 8.53 12.70 3.70
CA LEU A 95 9.74 12.90 4.48
C LEU A 95 9.92 11.82 5.54
N SER A 96 8.84 11.42 6.23
CA SER A 96 8.92 10.40 7.27
C SER A 96 9.40 9.05 6.74
N LEU A 97 9.10 8.71 5.48
CA LEU A 97 9.63 7.50 4.82
C LEU A 97 11.15 7.53 4.73
N ILE A 98 11.73 8.69 4.40
CA ILE A 98 13.18 8.86 4.33
C ILE A 98 13.79 8.81 5.73
N GLU A 99 13.20 9.56 6.67
CA GLU A 99 13.66 9.61 8.07
C GLU A 99 13.74 8.22 8.70
N ASN A 100 12.71 7.39 8.50
CA ASN A 100 12.67 6.02 9.00
C ASN A 100 13.78 5.14 8.40
N ALA A 101 14.18 5.42 7.16
CA ALA A 101 15.17 4.65 6.41
C ALA A 101 16.62 5.11 6.60
N LEU A 102 16.87 6.29 7.20
CA LEU A 102 18.22 6.84 7.39
C LEU A 102 19.15 5.84 8.11
N THR A 103 18.65 5.19 9.15
CA THR A 103 19.43 4.24 9.97
C THR A 103 19.67 2.91 9.27
N SER A 104 18.94 2.62 8.19
CA SER A 104 19.10 1.38 7.42
C SER A 104 20.29 1.44 6.46
N ASN A 105 20.78 2.64 6.12
CA ASN A 105 21.91 2.83 5.21
C ASN A 105 23.11 3.45 5.96
N PRO A 106 24.31 2.84 5.96
CA PRO A 106 25.46 3.36 6.69
C PRO A 106 25.85 4.81 6.32
N VAL A 107 25.71 5.18 5.04
CA VAL A 107 26.05 6.53 4.54
C VAL A 107 25.06 7.55 5.10
N LEU A 108 23.76 7.27 5.04
CA LEU A 108 22.73 8.15 5.62
C LEU A 108 22.74 8.17 7.14
N GLN A 109 23.09 7.06 7.78
CA GLN A 109 23.25 6.98 9.23
C GLN A 109 24.37 7.92 9.69
N GLN A 110 25.51 7.97 8.98
CA GLN A 110 26.58 8.93 9.26
C GLN A 110 26.11 10.38 9.15
N LEU A 111 25.37 10.72 8.08
CA LEU A 111 24.79 12.06 7.92
C LEU A 111 23.90 12.42 9.12
N SER A 112 22.96 11.54 9.48
CA SER A 112 22.02 11.77 10.58
C SER A 112 22.71 11.91 11.95
N ASN A 113 23.81 11.19 12.17
CA ASN A 113 24.57 11.23 13.42
C ASN A 113 25.43 12.49 13.56
N LYS A 114 25.91 13.05 12.45
CA LYS A 114 26.72 14.28 12.48
C LYS A 114 25.88 15.50 12.78
N HIS A 115 24.80 15.69 12.04
CA HIS A 115 23.84 16.77 12.29
C HIS A 115 22.52 16.46 11.59
N PHE A 116 21.45 16.26 12.36
CA PHE A 116 20.18 15.80 11.80
C PHE A 116 19.54 16.81 10.83
N ASP A 117 19.61 18.12 11.12
CA ASP A 117 19.04 19.13 10.21
C ASP A 117 19.69 19.14 8.82
N ASP A 118 20.92 18.63 8.69
CA ASP A 118 21.62 18.60 7.41
C ASP A 118 20.99 17.58 6.45
N VAL A 119 20.24 16.59 6.97
CA VAL A 119 19.42 15.69 6.17
C VAL A 119 18.40 16.50 5.36
N TYR A 120 17.68 17.42 6.00
CA TYR A 120 16.69 18.25 5.33
C TYR A 120 17.32 19.20 4.32
N ALA A 121 18.45 19.82 4.68
CA ALA A 121 19.19 20.70 3.78
C ALA A 121 19.63 19.97 2.49
N LEU A 122 20.11 18.73 2.62
CA LEU A 122 20.55 17.91 1.49
C LEU A 122 19.38 17.34 0.68
N ILE A 123 18.28 16.94 1.31
CA ILE A 123 17.06 16.55 0.60
C ILE A 123 16.54 17.71 -0.25
N ASP A 124 16.44 18.91 0.33
CA ASP A 124 16.01 20.12 -0.37
C ASP A 124 16.96 20.48 -1.52
N ARG A 125 18.28 20.33 -1.31
CA ARG A 125 19.28 20.51 -2.37
C ARG A 125 19.05 19.55 -3.54
N VAL A 126 18.74 18.28 -3.27
CA VAL A 126 18.51 17.28 -4.32
C VAL A 126 17.19 17.53 -5.06
N GLN A 127 16.12 17.87 -4.34
CA GLN A 127 14.79 18.04 -4.93
C GLN A 127 14.62 19.39 -5.64
N ASN A 128 15.13 20.47 -5.06
CA ASN A 128 14.87 21.84 -5.49
C ASN A 128 16.11 22.55 -6.06
N GLY A 129 17.28 21.90 -6.06
CA GLY A 129 18.52 22.50 -6.54
C GLY A 129 19.04 23.65 -5.67
N ALA A 130 18.58 23.73 -4.41
CA ALA A 130 18.99 24.75 -3.46
C ALA A 130 20.47 24.57 -3.09
N ASN A 131 21.34 25.38 -3.70
CA ASN A 131 22.79 25.34 -3.46
C ASN A 131 23.23 26.16 -2.23
N ASP A 132 22.35 27.01 -1.69
CA ASP A 132 22.66 27.96 -0.61
C ASP A 132 22.36 27.43 0.80
N ASN A 133 21.86 26.20 0.95
CA ASN A 133 21.65 25.62 2.28
C ASN A 133 23.00 25.24 2.89
N GLU A 134 23.51 26.09 3.79
CA GLU A 134 24.73 25.79 4.55
C GLU A 134 24.50 24.57 5.48
N LEU A 135 25.39 23.58 5.36
CA LEU A 135 25.40 22.42 6.25
C LEU A 135 26.06 22.83 7.58
N LYS A 136 25.45 22.44 8.69
CA LYS A 136 25.91 22.78 10.04
C LYS A 136 26.97 21.79 10.56
N GLY A 137 26.87 20.53 10.12
CA GLY A 137 27.80 19.47 10.48
C GLY A 137 29.15 19.60 9.76
N ASN A 138 30.19 19.05 10.38
CA ASN A 138 31.52 18.98 9.78
C ASN A 138 31.58 17.83 8.76
N HIS A 139 31.29 18.15 7.49
CA HIS A 139 31.31 17.19 6.38
C HIS A 139 32.44 17.53 5.40
N SER A 140 33.14 16.50 4.95
CA SER A 140 34.06 16.62 3.82
C SER A 140 33.29 16.68 2.50
N ASN A 141 33.92 17.23 1.46
CA ASN A 141 33.30 17.29 0.12
C ASN A 141 32.96 15.90 -0.43
N GLN A 142 33.76 14.87 -0.11
CA GLN A 142 33.48 13.49 -0.54
C GLN A 142 32.23 12.94 0.15
N GLU A 143 32.09 13.16 1.46
CA GLU A 143 30.89 12.74 2.19
C GLU A 143 29.63 13.40 1.65
N ILE A 144 29.68 14.71 1.35
CA ILE A 144 28.55 15.43 0.75
C ILE A 144 28.18 14.82 -0.60
N ALA A 145 29.16 14.52 -1.45
CA ALA A 145 28.92 13.88 -2.74
C ALA A 145 28.26 12.50 -2.58
N ASP A 146 28.73 11.69 -1.63
CA ASP A 146 28.17 10.38 -1.34
C ASP A 146 26.73 10.47 -0.78
N TYR A 147 26.48 11.42 0.14
CA TYR A 147 25.14 11.68 0.69
C TYR A 147 24.16 12.07 -0.41
N VAL A 148 24.53 13.02 -1.26
CA VAL A 148 23.71 13.48 -2.39
C VAL A 148 23.40 12.31 -3.33
N ALA A 149 24.42 11.54 -3.73
CA ALA A 149 24.25 10.41 -4.63
C ALA A 149 23.33 9.32 -4.04
N VAL A 150 23.39 9.07 -2.72
CA VAL A 150 22.47 8.12 -2.07
C VAL A 150 21.07 8.71 -1.95
N LEU A 151 20.92 9.98 -1.53
CA LEU A 151 19.62 10.63 -1.38
C LEU A 151 18.85 10.72 -2.70
N GLU A 152 19.51 11.00 -3.83
CA GLU A 152 18.89 10.95 -5.16
C GLU A 152 18.22 9.61 -5.44
N LYS A 153 18.89 8.51 -5.09
CA LYS A 153 18.36 7.14 -5.29
C LYS A 153 17.26 6.82 -4.29
N VAL A 154 17.42 7.25 -3.04
CA VAL A 154 16.40 7.09 -1.99
C VAL A 154 15.12 7.83 -2.36
N LEU A 155 15.19 9.03 -2.94
CA LEU A 155 14.02 9.76 -3.43
C LEU A 155 13.30 9.00 -4.54
N LYS A 156 14.03 8.45 -5.53
CA LYS A 156 13.45 7.59 -6.58
C LYS A 156 12.76 6.33 -5.99
N ILE A 157 13.39 5.69 -5.00
CA ILE A 157 12.79 4.55 -4.28
C ILE A 157 11.51 4.98 -3.57
N ARG A 158 11.55 6.09 -2.81
CA ARG A 158 10.40 6.63 -2.07
C ARG A 158 9.23 6.85 -3.01
N ASP A 159 9.46 7.52 -4.14
CA ASP A 159 8.40 7.83 -5.10
C ASP A 159 7.77 6.55 -5.68
N THR A 160 8.57 5.50 -5.87
CA THR A 160 8.08 4.19 -6.33
C THR A 160 7.25 3.50 -5.24
N VAL A 161 7.76 3.45 -4.00
CA VAL A 161 7.07 2.89 -2.83
C VAL A 161 5.73 3.60 -2.61
N LEU A 162 5.70 4.93 -2.70
CA LEU A 162 4.49 5.73 -2.58
C LEU A 162 3.47 5.42 -3.68
N LYS A 163 3.90 5.33 -4.95
CA LYS A 163 3.00 4.95 -6.05
C LYS A 163 2.40 3.57 -5.84
N VAL A 164 3.19 2.60 -5.40
CA VAL A 164 2.71 1.25 -5.08
C VAL A 164 1.69 1.32 -3.95
N ASN A 165 1.99 2.05 -2.87
CA ASN A 165 1.07 2.19 -1.75
C ASN A 165 -0.25 2.87 -2.14
N GLN A 166 -0.19 3.95 -2.94
CA GLN A 166 -1.39 4.62 -3.46
C GLN A 166 -2.23 3.69 -4.33
N THR A 167 -1.59 2.90 -5.20
CA THR A 167 -2.29 1.91 -6.04
C THR A 167 -2.92 0.80 -5.21
N TYR A 168 -2.24 0.37 -4.14
CA TYR A 168 -2.76 -0.60 -3.17
C TYR A 168 -4.00 -0.09 -2.44
N ILE A 169 -3.95 1.13 -1.89
CA ILE A 169 -5.09 1.76 -1.19
C ILE A 169 -6.27 1.98 -2.15
N ALA A 170 -6.00 2.50 -3.36
CA ALA A 170 -7.03 2.72 -4.37
C ALA A 170 -7.68 1.39 -4.81
N SER A 171 -6.87 0.35 -5.01
CA SER A 171 -7.38 -0.99 -5.31
C SER A 171 -8.22 -1.52 -4.13
N ALA A 172 -7.80 -1.32 -2.89
CA ALA A 172 -8.55 -1.78 -1.71
C ALA A 172 -9.94 -1.15 -1.59
N GLY A 173 -10.03 0.17 -1.84
CA GLY A 173 -11.27 0.93 -1.80
C GLY A 173 -12.24 0.62 -2.93
N MET A 174 -11.80 -0.05 -4.00
CA MET A 174 -12.66 -0.35 -5.15
C MET A 174 -13.53 -1.59 -4.92
N GLU A 175 -14.85 -1.44 -5.09
CA GLU A 175 -15.76 -2.59 -5.09
C GLU A 175 -15.54 -3.49 -6.29
N ASP A 176 -15.68 -4.80 -6.07
CA ASP A 176 -15.33 -5.80 -7.07
C ASP A 176 -16.22 -5.69 -8.31
N THR A 177 -17.51 -5.36 -8.15
CA THR A 177 -18.46 -5.18 -9.26
C THR A 177 -18.06 -4.10 -10.25
N TYR A 178 -17.32 -3.07 -9.82
CA TYR A 178 -16.86 -1.98 -10.70
C TYR A 178 -15.44 -2.19 -11.22
N ARG A 179 -14.79 -3.32 -10.90
CA ARG A 179 -13.42 -3.60 -11.36
C ARG A 179 -13.31 -3.90 -12.85
N THR A 180 -12.36 -3.22 -13.48
CA THR A 180 -11.90 -3.47 -14.85
C THR A 180 -10.61 -4.29 -14.89
N GLU A 181 -9.93 -4.46 -13.75
CA GLU A 181 -8.68 -5.21 -13.62
C GLU A 181 -8.64 -5.96 -12.26
N PRO A 182 -7.85 -7.04 -12.15
CA PRO A 182 -7.63 -7.74 -10.89
C PRO A 182 -7.18 -6.82 -9.76
N SER A 183 -7.46 -7.20 -8.51
CA SER A 183 -7.02 -6.44 -7.34
C SER A 183 -5.49 -6.36 -7.26
N PHE A 184 -4.98 -5.14 -7.11
CA PHE A 184 -3.60 -4.88 -6.73
C PHE A 184 -3.43 -5.04 -5.21
N LYS A 185 -2.42 -5.82 -4.80
CA LYS A 185 -2.14 -6.31 -3.45
C LYS A 185 -0.67 -6.09 -3.02
N LEU A 186 0.24 -5.72 -3.93
CA LEU A 186 1.59 -5.33 -3.55
C LEU A 186 1.55 -4.04 -2.72
N GLN A 187 2.33 -3.97 -1.65
CA GLN A 187 2.32 -2.88 -0.70
C GLN A 187 3.60 -2.05 -0.81
N GLY A 188 3.48 -0.75 -0.53
CA GLY A 188 4.61 0.13 -0.29
C GLY A 188 4.59 0.59 1.16
N SER A 189 5.56 0.16 1.96
CA SER A 189 5.63 0.45 3.39
C SER A 189 6.99 1.02 3.83
N TYR A 190 7.05 1.54 5.06
CA TYR A 190 8.31 1.88 5.73
C TYR A 190 9.29 0.70 5.76
N ARG A 191 8.78 -0.53 5.95
CA ARG A 191 9.60 -1.74 5.94
C ARG A 191 10.24 -1.98 4.59
N ASP A 192 9.50 -1.76 3.51
CA ASP A 192 10.02 -1.89 2.14
C ASP A 192 11.07 -0.83 1.86
N MET A 193 10.81 0.41 2.28
CA MET A 193 11.77 1.50 2.21
C MET A 193 13.08 1.13 2.89
N ASN A 194 13.03 0.63 4.14
CA ASN A 194 14.21 0.24 4.90
C ASN A 194 15.00 -0.88 4.22
N LYS A 195 14.31 -1.93 3.73
CA LYS A 195 14.95 -3.04 2.99
C LYS A 195 15.64 -2.59 1.71
N LEU A 196 15.01 -1.68 0.97
CA LEU A 196 15.53 -1.14 -0.30
C LEU A 196 16.72 -0.21 -0.04
N VAL A 197 16.56 0.76 0.86
CA VAL A 197 17.58 1.77 1.20
C VAL A 197 18.84 1.13 1.79
N ALA A 198 18.71 0.04 2.55
CA ALA A 198 19.86 -0.70 3.08
C ALA A 198 20.81 -1.24 2.00
N LYS A 199 20.32 -1.43 0.76
CA LYS A 199 21.10 -1.97 -0.36
C LYS A 199 21.65 -0.89 -1.29
N VAL A 200 21.32 0.38 -1.06
CA VAL A 200 21.76 1.50 -1.90
C VAL A 200 23.21 1.86 -1.59
N VAL A 201 24.00 2.06 -2.66
CA VAL A 201 25.39 2.56 -2.56
C VAL A 201 25.57 3.80 -3.45
N PRO A 202 26.52 4.72 -3.12
CA PRO A 202 26.69 5.97 -3.86
C PRO A 202 26.92 5.77 -5.36
N ILE A 203 27.75 4.78 -5.72
CA ILE A 203 28.17 4.48 -7.09
C ILE A 203 27.12 3.74 -7.93
N MET A 204 25.99 3.34 -7.33
CA MET A 204 24.95 2.57 -8.02
C MET A 204 24.38 3.38 -9.19
N ASP A 205 24.13 2.75 -10.33
CA ASP A 205 23.50 3.41 -11.47
C ASP A 205 21.97 3.26 -11.48
N ASP A 206 21.31 3.96 -12.41
CA ASP A 206 19.85 3.91 -12.52
C ASP A 206 19.32 2.53 -12.93
N LYS A 207 20.09 1.72 -13.68
CA LYS A 207 19.67 0.37 -14.08
C LYS A 207 19.74 -0.57 -12.89
N GLU A 208 20.82 -0.52 -12.11
CA GLU A 208 20.98 -1.28 -10.87
C GLU A 208 19.89 -0.94 -9.86
N LEU A 209 19.52 0.35 -9.75
CA LEU A 209 18.41 0.79 -8.91
C LEU A 209 17.06 0.21 -9.36
N GLN A 210 16.80 0.21 -10.67
CA GLN A 210 15.59 -0.39 -11.23
C GLN A 210 15.55 -1.91 -11.02
N THR A 211 16.69 -2.60 -11.19
CA THR A 211 16.80 -4.03 -10.89
C THR A 211 16.55 -4.30 -9.40
N LEU A 212 17.10 -3.48 -8.49
CA LEU A 212 16.85 -3.60 -7.05
C LEU A 212 15.36 -3.49 -6.72
N LEU A 213 14.67 -2.49 -7.28
CA LEU A 213 13.23 -2.30 -7.10
C LEU A 213 12.43 -3.48 -7.65
N LEU A 214 12.73 -3.91 -8.89
CA LEU A 214 12.07 -5.05 -9.51
C LEU A 214 12.23 -6.32 -8.67
N SER A 215 13.45 -6.66 -8.26
CA SER A 215 13.72 -7.87 -7.45
C SER A 215 13.02 -7.83 -6.09
N HIS A 216 12.87 -6.64 -5.50
CA HIS A 216 12.09 -6.49 -4.26
C HIS A 216 10.61 -6.84 -4.49
N TYR A 217 9.97 -6.23 -5.49
CA TYR A 217 8.55 -6.48 -5.75
C TYR A 217 8.26 -7.87 -6.35
N GLU A 218 9.21 -8.47 -7.06
CA GLU A 218 9.15 -9.89 -7.42
C GLU A 218 9.11 -10.77 -6.17
N SER A 219 9.98 -10.52 -5.19
CA SER A 219 9.99 -11.26 -3.92
C SER A 219 8.69 -11.06 -3.15
N GLU A 220 8.18 -9.84 -3.04
CA GLU A 220 6.92 -9.58 -2.32
C GLU A 220 5.73 -10.23 -3.06
N SER A 221 5.73 -10.27 -4.40
CA SER A 221 4.67 -10.89 -5.20
C SER A 221 4.54 -12.40 -5.00
N GLN A 222 5.62 -13.10 -4.65
CA GLN A 222 5.60 -14.56 -4.44
C GLN A 222 4.65 -14.97 -3.31
N THR A 223 4.44 -14.10 -2.32
CA THR A 223 3.51 -14.34 -1.22
C THR A 223 2.04 -14.28 -1.65
N LEU A 224 1.74 -13.68 -2.81
CA LEU A 224 0.39 -13.49 -3.33
C LEU A 224 -0.17 -14.70 -4.09
N THR A 225 0.60 -15.79 -4.21
CA THR A 225 0.20 -17.05 -4.85
C THR A 225 -0.40 -16.85 -6.25
N SER A 226 -1.71 -17.09 -6.43
CA SER A 226 -2.42 -16.95 -7.72
C SER A 226 -2.50 -15.50 -8.22
N ALA A 227 -2.35 -14.51 -7.34
CA ALA A 227 -2.40 -13.10 -7.71
C ALA A 227 -1.03 -12.52 -8.10
N ALA A 228 0.05 -13.31 -8.02
CA ALA A 228 1.42 -12.85 -8.24
C ALA A 228 1.65 -12.27 -9.66
N GLU A 229 1.24 -13.01 -10.71
CA GLU A 229 1.45 -12.60 -12.11
C GLU A 229 0.78 -11.25 -12.40
N ALA A 230 -0.52 -11.15 -12.12
CA ALA A 230 -1.30 -9.93 -12.33
C ALA A 230 -0.72 -8.73 -11.57
N ASN A 231 -0.28 -8.93 -10.34
CA ASN A 231 0.30 -7.88 -9.51
C ASN A 231 1.65 -7.40 -10.02
N LEU A 232 2.52 -8.33 -10.44
CA LEU A 232 3.83 -7.98 -10.96
C LEU A 232 3.72 -7.25 -12.30
N LEU A 233 2.80 -7.67 -13.18
CA LEU A 233 2.51 -6.97 -14.43
C LEU A 233 1.97 -5.55 -14.17
N LYS A 234 1.02 -5.41 -13.26
CA LYS A 234 0.50 -4.09 -12.86
C LYS A 234 1.59 -3.20 -12.26
N TYR A 235 2.49 -3.76 -11.46
CA TYR A 235 3.65 -3.03 -10.94
C TYR A 235 4.55 -2.52 -12.07
N LYS A 236 4.91 -3.39 -13.03
CA LYS A 236 5.74 -2.99 -14.20
C LYS A 236 5.05 -1.92 -15.06
N GLU A 237 3.74 -1.99 -15.22
CA GLU A 237 2.92 -0.93 -15.86
C GLU A 237 3.05 0.39 -15.08
N LEU A 238 2.90 0.34 -13.74
CA LEU A 238 2.95 1.51 -12.85
C LEU A 238 4.30 2.26 -12.89
N VAL A 239 5.40 1.52 -13.02
CA VAL A 239 6.76 2.10 -13.08
C VAL A 239 7.26 2.31 -14.51
N ASN A 240 6.43 2.07 -15.53
CA ASN A 240 6.78 2.18 -16.96
C ASN A 240 7.95 1.30 -17.40
N THR A 241 8.08 0.09 -16.84
CA THR A 241 9.13 -0.89 -17.21
C THR A 241 8.57 -2.15 -17.86
N ILE A 242 7.26 -2.19 -18.11
CA ILE A 242 6.58 -3.30 -18.77
C ILE A 242 7.04 -3.44 -20.23
N THR A 243 7.38 -4.65 -20.63
CA THR A 243 7.73 -4.97 -22.02
C THR A 243 6.49 -5.12 -22.89
N THR A 244 6.63 -5.08 -24.22
CA THR A 244 5.51 -5.25 -25.15
C THR A 244 4.80 -6.60 -24.97
N GLU A 245 5.55 -7.68 -24.73
CA GLU A 245 4.99 -9.02 -24.50
C GLU A 245 4.21 -9.07 -23.17
N GLU A 246 4.76 -8.47 -22.11
CA GLU A 246 4.11 -8.38 -20.81
C GLU A 246 2.87 -7.49 -20.85
N GLN A 247 2.89 -6.39 -21.63
CA GLN A 247 1.71 -5.54 -21.81
C GLN A 247 0.58 -6.32 -22.47
N GLN A 248 0.87 -7.10 -23.52
CA GLN A 248 -0.14 -7.94 -24.16
C GLN A 248 -0.71 -8.96 -23.16
N ARG A 249 0.17 -9.60 -22.37
CA ARG A 249 -0.26 -10.53 -21.32
C ARG A 249 -1.14 -9.84 -20.26
N TRP A 250 -0.83 -8.60 -19.92
CA TRP A 250 -1.62 -7.81 -18.98
C TRP A 250 -3.01 -7.45 -19.53
N GLU A 251 -3.09 -7.04 -20.79
CA GLU A 251 -4.38 -6.80 -21.46
C GLU A 251 -5.24 -8.07 -21.53
N ASP A 252 -4.64 -9.22 -21.82
CA ASP A 252 -5.34 -10.50 -21.85
C ASP A 252 -5.93 -10.84 -20.47
N ILE A 253 -5.16 -10.64 -19.39
CA ILE A 253 -5.60 -10.85 -18.01
C ILE A 253 -6.76 -9.91 -17.66
N LYS A 254 -6.66 -8.62 -18.01
CA LYS A 254 -7.75 -7.65 -17.80
C LYS A 254 -9.01 -8.04 -18.57
N GLY A 255 -8.88 -8.50 -19.81
CA GLY A 255 -9.98 -8.99 -20.63
C GLY A 255 -10.70 -10.20 -20.00
N ILE A 256 -9.94 -11.21 -19.56
CA ILE A 256 -10.49 -12.39 -18.87
C ILE A 256 -11.17 -11.98 -17.57
N PHE A 257 -10.53 -11.11 -16.79
CA PHE A 257 -11.08 -10.62 -15.53
C PHE A 257 -12.41 -9.88 -15.74
N ALA A 258 -12.48 -8.96 -16.71
CA ALA A 258 -13.70 -8.21 -17.01
C ALA A 258 -14.86 -9.11 -17.45
N LYS A 259 -14.58 -10.16 -18.26
CA LYS A 259 -15.58 -11.16 -18.65
C LYS A 259 -16.10 -11.94 -17.44
N ASN A 260 -15.20 -12.46 -16.60
CA ASN A 260 -15.58 -13.17 -15.38
C ASN A 260 -16.35 -12.30 -14.39
N ASN A 261 -15.96 -11.02 -14.25
CA ASN A 261 -16.61 -10.09 -13.34
C ASN A 261 -18.04 -9.76 -13.79
N LYS A 262 -18.27 -9.56 -15.10
CA LYS A 262 -19.62 -9.40 -15.67
C LYS A 262 -20.51 -10.61 -15.39
N LEU A 263 -19.98 -11.82 -15.53
CA LEU A 263 -20.72 -13.06 -15.25
C LEU A 263 -21.07 -13.21 -13.77
N ASN A 264 -20.16 -12.84 -12.87
CA ASN A 264 -20.39 -12.87 -11.43
C ASN A 264 -21.39 -11.78 -10.97
N GLY A 265 -21.36 -10.59 -11.59
CA GLY A 265 -22.29 -9.49 -11.29
C GLY A 265 -23.75 -9.77 -11.68
N LEU A 266 -24.01 -10.77 -12.52
CA LEU A 266 -25.36 -11.17 -12.94
C LEU A 266 -26.07 -12.12 -11.97
N GLY A 267 -25.47 -12.42 -10.82
CA GLY A 267 -26.03 -13.30 -9.79
C GLY A 267 -25.78 -14.77 -10.13
N GLY A 268 -25.14 -15.49 -9.21
CA GLY A 268 -24.76 -16.89 -9.35
C GLY A 268 -25.94 -17.89 -9.42
N GLN A 269 -26.69 -17.89 -10.52
CA GLN A 269 -27.47 -19.04 -10.95
C GLN A 269 -26.82 -19.63 -12.20
N ASN A 270 -26.00 -20.66 -11.97
CA ASN A 270 -25.09 -21.30 -12.92
C ASN A 270 -25.68 -21.66 -14.31
N GLN A 271 -27.00 -21.75 -14.47
CA GLN A 271 -27.63 -22.04 -15.76
C GLN A 271 -28.02 -20.77 -16.55
N MET A 272 -28.49 -19.72 -15.87
CA MET A 272 -28.86 -18.47 -16.55
C MET A 272 -27.61 -17.66 -16.94
N SER A 273 -26.57 -17.67 -16.10
CA SER A 273 -25.29 -17.02 -16.41
C SER A 273 -24.57 -17.67 -17.60
N GLN A 274 -24.68 -18.99 -17.79
CA GLN A 274 -24.12 -19.67 -18.97
C GLN A 274 -24.85 -19.29 -20.26
N VAL A 275 -26.18 -19.23 -20.24
CA VAL A 275 -26.99 -18.80 -21.39
C VAL A 275 -26.73 -17.33 -21.72
N LEU A 276 -26.62 -16.46 -20.71
CA LEU A 276 -26.28 -15.05 -20.90
C LEU A 276 -24.85 -14.87 -21.41
N SER A 277 -23.89 -15.68 -20.94
CA SER A 277 -22.52 -15.70 -21.48
C SER A 277 -22.51 -16.04 -22.97
N GLN A 278 -23.26 -17.08 -23.38
CA GLN A 278 -23.37 -17.44 -24.79
C GLN A 278 -24.02 -16.33 -25.61
N MET A 279 -25.03 -15.64 -25.09
CA MET A 279 -25.64 -14.49 -25.76
C MET A 279 -24.68 -13.29 -25.88
N MET A 280 -23.86 -13.03 -24.87
CA MET A 280 -22.83 -11.98 -24.92
C MET A 280 -21.73 -12.32 -25.93
N ASP A 281 -21.23 -13.56 -25.94
CA ASP A 281 -20.25 -14.02 -26.94
C ASP A 281 -20.83 -13.94 -28.36
N PHE A 282 -22.12 -14.25 -28.55
CA PHE A 282 -22.80 -14.03 -29.84
C PHE A 282 -22.84 -12.55 -30.23
N THR A 283 -23.05 -11.66 -29.27
CA THR A 283 -23.11 -10.21 -29.51
C THR A 283 -21.73 -9.63 -29.84
N GLU A 284 -20.67 -10.03 -29.12
CA GLU A 284 -19.28 -9.69 -29.44
C GLU A 284 -18.89 -10.17 -30.84
N ASN A 285 -19.26 -11.40 -31.20
CA ASN A 285 -19.00 -11.93 -32.55
C ASN A 285 -19.78 -11.16 -33.63
N LEU A 286 -21.01 -10.75 -33.36
CA LEU A 286 -21.79 -9.90 -34.27
C LEU A 286 -21.18 -8.50 -34.43
N GLU A 287 -20.63 -7.94 -33.36
CA GLU A 287 -19.94 -6.65 -33.39
C GLU A 287 -18.60 -6.73 -34.13
N GLY A 288 -17.87 -7.84 -33.97
CA GLY A 288 -16.69 -8.16 -34.78
C GLY A 288 -17.02 -8.31 -36.28
N ILE A 289 -18.12 -9.00 -36.62
CA ILE A 289 -18.62 -9.11 -38.00
C ILE A 289 -19.00 -7.74 -38.55
N LYS A 290 -19.67 -6.90 -37.75
CA LYS A 290 -20.03 -5.52 -38.13
C LYS A 290 -18.80 -4.68 -38.42
N GLU A 291 -17.74 -4.76 -37.62
CA GLU A 291 -16.47 -4.06 -37.87
C GLU A 291 -15.77 -4.55 -39.15
N VAL A 292 -15.76 -5.85 -39.40
CA VAL A 292 -15.21 -6.43 -40.64
C VAL A 292 -16.01 -5.97 -41.87
N LEU A 293 -17.33 -5.97 -41.80
CA LEU A 293 -18.21 -5.47 -42.86
C LEU A 293 -18.02 -3.97 -43.10
N ARG A 294 -17.87 -3.18 -42.03
CA ARG A 294 -17.63 -1.74 -42.11
C ARG A 294 -16.30 -1.42 -42.80
N LYS A 295 -15.26 -2.21 -42.54
CA LYS A 295 -13.96 -2.12 -43.23
C LYS A 295 -14.03 -2.60 -44.69
N GLY A 296 -14.87 -3.59 -44.99
CA GLY A 296 -15.09 -4.09 -46.35
C GLY A 296 -15.89 -3.15 -47.25
N LEU A 297 -16.82 -2.37 -46.68
CA LEU A 297 -17.64 -1.37 -47.37
C LEU A 297 -16.96 0.00 -47.51
N ALA A 298 -15.83 0.22 -46.82
CA ALA A 298 -15.02 1.44 -46.90
C ALA A 298 -13.87 1.36 -47.94
N LYS A 299 -13.85 0.29 -48.76
CA LYS A 299 -13.03 0.15 -49.97
C LYS A 299 -13.89 0.41 -51.20
#